data_AF-A0A845S7E2-F1
#
_entry.id   AF-A0A845S7E2-F1
#
_cell.length_a   1.000
_cell.length_b   1.000
_cell.length_c   1.000
_cell.angle_alpha   90.00
_cell.angle_beta   90.00
_cell.angle_gamma   90.00
#
_symmetry.space_group_name_H-M   'P 1'
#
loop_
_entity.id
_entity.type
_entity.pdbx_description
1 polymer ?
#
loop_
_entity_poly.entity_id
_entity_poly.type
_entity_poly.pdbx_seq_one_letter_code
_entity_poly.pdbx_strand_id
1 'polypeptide(L)'
;VESLGVKEVIFLPDVYLAKYVASQTKVKIIPWHGKCMVHEQFTAEELNQLRKNYPDLVIVSHPECPPDVIKASDFTGSTSGMIQYVKNNKPKNVFLVTECSMSDNVQVENPATNFVRPCNLCPHMKKIQLPKIYDCLVNETNEVLIDKSIIEKARLPIERMIKVGRQSSLA
;
A
#
# COMPACT_ATOMS: atom_id res chain seq x y z
N VAL A 1 4.92 4.31 -15.18
CA VAL A 1 4.35 3.81 -16.47
C VAL A 1 4.65 4.74 -17.63
N GLU A 2 4.52 6.06 -17.45
CA GLU A 2 4.78 7.06 -18.50
C GLU A 2 6.23 7.04 -19.01
N SER A 3 7.20 6.81 -18.12
CA SER A 3 8.62 6.69 -18.46
C SER A 3 8.96 5.57 -19.45
N LEU A 4 8.04 4.63 -19.69
CA LEU A 4 8.23 3.57 -20.69
C LEU A 4 8.08 4.09 -22.13
N GLY A 5 7.47 5.27 -22.34
CA GLY A 5 7.33 5.88 -23.67
C GLY A 5 6.43 5.07 -24.64
N VAL A 6 5.59 4.17 -24.13
CA VAL A 6 4.71 3.30 -24.91
C VAL A 6 3.24 3.70 -24.75
N LYS A 7 2.42 3.31 -25.73
CA LYS A 7 0.97 3.60 -25.73
C LYS A 7 0.18 2.69 -24.78
N GLU A 8 0.63 1.46 -24.60
CA GLU A 8 -0.09 0.45 -23.81
C GLU A 8 0.89 -0.33 -22.91
N VAL A 9 0.44 -0.68 -21.69
CA VAL A 9 1.24 -1.41 -20.69
C VAL A 9 0.40 -2.53 -20.06
N ILE A 10 0.95 -3.74 -20.02
CA ILE A 10 0.39 -4.84 -19.22
C ILE A 10 0.75 -4.61 -17.75
N PHE A 11 -0.24 -4.66 -16.86
CA PHE A 11 -0.09 -4.35 -15.45
C PHE A 11 -0.64 -5.49 -14.59
N LEU A 12 0.18 -5.95 -13.64
CA LEU A 12 -0.08 -7.14 -12.84
C LEU A 12 0.57 -7.00 -11.45
N PRO A 13 0.09 -7.76 -10.44
CA PRO A 13 -1.08 -8.63 -10.49
C PRO A 13 -2.40 -7.92 -10.13
N ASP A 14 -2.34 -6.73 -9.55
CA ASP A 14 -3.49 -6.11 -8.88
C ASP A 14 -4.34 -5.21 -9.79
N VAL A 15 -5.63 -5.54 -9.93
CA VAL A 15 -6.59 -4.85 -10.79
C VAL A 15 -6.97 -3.47 -10.27
N TYR A 16 -6.98 -3.25 -8.95
CA TYR A 16 -7.36 -1.98 -8.36
C TYR A 16 -6.23 -0.97 -8.49
N LEU A 17 -4.99 -1.38 -8.22
CA LEU A 17 -3.81 -0.59 -8.50
C LEU A 17 -3.70 -0.26 -10.00
N ALA A 18 -3.98 -1.22 -10.88
CA ALA A 18 -3.98 -0.98 -12.32
C ALA A 18 -5.03 0.08 -12.73
N LYS A 19 -6.24 0.01 -12.17
CA LYS A 19 -7.31 1.01 -12.39
C LYS A 19 -6.92 2.38 -11.83
N TYR A 20 -6.31 2.41 -10.64
CA TYR A 20 -5.80 3.63 -10.05
C TYR A 20 -4.75 4.28 -10.96
N VAL A 21 -3.72 3.53 -11.38
CA VAL A 21 -2.69 4.01 -12.31
C VAL A 21 -3.32 4.49 -13.62
N ALA A 22 -4.28 3.77 -14.20
CA ALA A 22 -4.98 4.17 -15.41
C ALA A 22 -5.73 5.51 -15.27
N SER A 23 -6.20 5.85 -14.07
CA SER A 23 -6.83 7.15 -13.80
C SER A 23 -5.84 8.32 -13.74
N GLN A 24 -4.55 8.04 -13.55
CA GLN A 24 -3.49 9.03 -13.34
C GLN A 24 -2.62 9.25 -14.59
N THR A 25 -2.90 8.56 -15.70
CA THR A 25 -2.05 8.62 -16.90
C THR A 25 -2.86 8.49 -18.18
N LYS A 26 -2.28 8.92 -19.30
CA LYS A 26 -2.83 8.72 -20.65
C LYS A 26 -2.42 7.37 -21.28
N VAL A 27 -1.45 6.67 -20.69
CA VAL A 27 -1.04 5.34 -21.14
C VAL A 27 -2.17 4.33 -20.90
N LYS A 28 -2.54 3.56 -21.91
CA LYS A 28 -3.56 2.51 -21.74
C LYS A 28 -3.02 1.37 -20.90
N ILE A 29 -3.69 1.08 -19.79
CA ILE A 29 -3.30 -0.01 -18.88
C ILE A 29 -4.15 -1.24 -19.19
N ILE A 30 -3.50 -2.39 -19.40
CA ILE A 30 -4.13 -3.70 -19.58
C ILE A 30 -3.98 -4.47 -18.26
N PRO A 31 -5.03 -4.55 -17.43
CA PRO A 31 -4.91 -5.10 -16.08
C PRO A 31 -5.01 -6.63 -16.05
N TRP A 32 -4.25 -7.25 -15.15
CA TRP A 32 -4.55 -8.58 -14.63
C TRP A 32 -5.68 -8.51 -13.59
N HIS A 33 -6.40 -9.62 -13.38
CA HIS A 33 -7.62 -9.67 -12.56
C HIS A 33 -7.36 -9.96 -11.06
N GLY A 34 -6.09 -10.04 -10.64
CA GLY A 34 -5.73 -10.32 -9.26
C GLY A 34 -6.09 -9.17 -8.32
N LYS A 35 -6.20 -9.48 -7.03
CA LYS A 35 -6.57 -8.53 -5.97
C LYS A 35 -5.88 -8.91 -4.68
N CYS A 36 -5.61 -7.92 -3.83
CA CYS A 36 -5.24 -8.17 -2.45
C CYS A 36 -6.47 -8.57 -1.61
N MET A 37 -6.43 -9.76 -1.02
CA MET A 37 -7.50 -10.30 -0.15
C MET A 37 -7.79 -9.44 1.11
N VAL A 38 -6.87 -8.55 1.48
CA VAL A 38 -7.02 -7.64 2.63
C VAL A 38 -7.68 -6.34 2.17
N HIS A 39 -7.14 -5.71 1.12
CA HIS A 39 -7.64 -4.41 0.66
C HIS A 39 -9.00 -4.50 -0.03
N GLU A 40 -9.35 -5.64 -0.62
CA GLU A 40 -10.66 -5.83 -1.25
C GLU A 40 -11.84 -5.89 -0.26
N GLN A 41 -11.57 -6.08 1.03
CA GLN A 41 -12.60 -6.22 2.06
C GLN A 41 -13.20 -4.88 2.50
N PHE A 42 -12.47 -3.77 2.29
CA PHE A 42 -12.97 -2.44 2.67
C PHE A 42 -14.11 -2.00 1.74
N THR A 43 -15.12 -1.34 2.31
CA THR A 43 -16.26 -0.80 1.55
C THR A 43 -16.48 0.68 1.84
N ALA A 44 -16.97 1.44 0.86
CA ALA A 44 -17.32 2.83 1.09
C ALA A 44 -18.40 3.01 2.19
N GLU A 45 -19.26 2.01 2.40
CA GLU A 45 -20.25 2.03 3.47
C GLU A 45 -19.60 2.05 4.86
N GLU A 46 -18.65 1.15 5.13
CA GLU A 46 -17.90 1.11 6.39
C GLU A 46 -17.18 2.44 6.65
N LEU A 47 -16.55 3.01 5.63
CA LEU A 47 -15.87 4.31 5.71
C LEU A 47 -16.85 5.42 6.12
N ASN A 48 -18.03 5.45 5.53
CA ASN A 48 -19.07 6.43 5.85
C ASN A 48 -19.65 6.22 7.25
N GLN A 49 -19.80 4.98 7.70
CA GLN A 49 -20.21 4.67 9.07
C GLN A 49 -19.17 5.18 10.08
N LEU A 50 -17.87 5.01 9.79
CA LEU A 50 -16.81 5.55 10.65
C LEU A 50 -16.83 7.07 10.72
N ARG A 51 -17.06 7.78 9.60
CA ARG A 51 -17.21 9.25 9.60
C ARG A 51 -18.38 9.72 10.47
N LYS A 52 -19.48 8.96 10.57
CA LYS A 52 -20.59 9.29 11.47
C LYS A 52 -20.18 9.22 12.95
N ASN A 53 -19.32 8.27 13.30
CA ASN A 53 -18.83 8.10 14.68
C ASN A 53 -17.66 9.04 15.02
N TYR A 54 -16.93 9.50 14.00
CA TYR A 54 -15.79 10.41 14.13
C TYR A 54 -15.93 11.57 13.12
N PRO A 55 -16.59 12.68 13.48
CA PRO A 55 -16.85 13.79 12.55
C PRO A 55 -15.58 14.43 11.94
N ASP A 56 -14.47 14.44 12.69
CA ASP A 56 -13.16 14.97 12.25
C ASP A 56 -12.25 13.87 11.65
N LEU A 57 -12.81 12.75 11.20
CA LEU A 57 -12.02 11.61 10.70
C LEU A 57 -11.43 11.91 9.33
N VAL A 58 -10.10 11.77 9.24
CA VAL A 58 -9.39 11.75 7.97
C VAL A 58 -9.14 10.31 7.53
N ILE A 59 -9.57 9.97 6.32
CA ILE A 59 -9.45 8.63 5.73
C ILE A 59 -8.35 8.65 4.68
N VAL A 60 -7.35 7.80 4.87
CA VAL A 60 -6.16 7.69 4.01
C VAL A 60 -6.08 6.25 3.50
N SER A 61 -6.18 6.02 2.20
CA SER A 61 -6.27 4.67 1.62
C SER A 61 -5.09 4.26 0.75
N HIS A 62 -4.91 2.95 0.62
CA HIS A 62 -3.98 2.36 -0.35
C HIS A 62 -4.65 2.24 -1.73
N PRO A 63 -3.93 2.43 -2.85
CA PRO A 63 -4.49 2.31 -4.21
C PRO A 63 -4.93 0.89 -4.62
N GLU A 64 -4.63 -0.12 -3.81
CA GLU A 64 -5.18 -1.47 -3.96
C GLU A 64 -6.61 -1.60 -3.41
N CYS A 65 -7.19 -0.53 -2.86
CA CYS A 65 -8.58 -0.56 -2.43
C CYS A 65 -9.56 -0.46 -3.61
N PRO A 66 -10.79 -0.97 -3.46
CA PRO A 66 -11.87 -0.78 -4.43
C PRO A 66 -12.08 0.71 -4.83
N PRO A 67 -12.51 1.00 -6.08
CA PRO A 67 -12.65 2.38 -6.55
C PRO A 67 -13.63 3.26 -5.74
N ASP A 68 -14.66 2.66 -5.15
CA ASP A 68 -15.60 3.34 -4.25
C ASP A 68 -14.95 3.73 -2.92
N VAL A 69 -14.07 2.88 -2.37
CA VAL A 69 -13.26 3.20 -1.19
C VAL A 69 -12.29 4.34 -1.48
N ILE A 70 -11.62 4.31 -2.63
CA ILE A 70 -10.73 5.40 -3.07
C ILE A 70 -11.52 6.72 -3.16
N LYS A 71 -12.71 6.72 -3.76
CA LYS A 71 -13.56 7.92 -3.86
C LYS A 71 -14.04 8.45 -2.51
N ALA A 72 -14.21 7.59 -1.51
CA ALA A 72 -14.61 7.96 -0.15
C ALA A 72 -13.44 8.37 0.75
N SER A 73 -12.20 8.31 0.25
CA SER A 73 -10.98 8.65 0.98
C SER A 73 -10.59 10.12 0.77
N ASP A 74 -9.98 10.74 1.77
CA ASP A 74 -9.45 12.11 1.68
C ASP A 74 -8.07 12.13 1.00
N PHE A 75 -7.33 11.02 1.09
CA PHE A 75 -6.07 10.81 0.37
C PHE A 75 -5.89 9.35 -0.02
N THR A 76 -5.29 9.10 -1.18
CA THR A 76 -4.90 7.76 -1.63
C THR A 76 -3.45 7.75 -2.08
N GLY A 77 -2.67 6.79 -1.61
CA GLY A 77 -1.26 6.68 -1.97
C GLY A 77 -0.60 5.39 -1.48
N SER A 78 0.66 5.20 -1.88
CA SER A 78 1.46 4.09 -1.35
C SER A 78 1.63 4.21 0.16
N THR A 79 2.05 3.13 0.81
CA THR A 79 2.38 3.10 2.24
C THR A 79 3.27 4.29 2.67
N SER A 80 4.31 4.61 1.90
CA SER A 80 5.16 5.78 2.17
C SER A 80 4.41 7.11 2.00
N GLY A 81 3.56 7.23 0.99
CA GLY A 81 2.73 8.43 0.78
C GLY A 81 1.73 8.66 1.90
N MET A 82 1.11 7.58 2.39
CA MET A 82 0.21 7.61 3.55
C MET A 82 0.94 8.10 4.81
N ILE A 83 2.13 7.57 5.10
CA ILE A 83 2.97 8.05 6.23
C ILE A 83 3.24 9.56 6.09
N GLN A 84 3.68 10.00 4.91
CA GLN A 84 4.03 11.40 4.69
C GLN A 84 2.81 12.32 4.85
N TYR A 85 1.65 11.89 4.36
CA TYR A 85 0.40 12.62 4.52
C TYR A 85 0.07 12.83 6.01
N VAL A 86 0.16 11.79 6.83
CA VAL A 86 -0.10 11.90 8.27
C VAL A 86 0.92 12.83 8.95
N LYS A 87 2.21 12.68 8.65
CA LYS A 87 3.27 13.53 9.22
C LYS A 87 3.08 15.02 8.90
N ASN A 88 2.66 15.32 7.67
CA ASN A 88 2.50 16.69 7.19
C ASN A 88 1.20 17.33 7.71
N ASN A 89 0.10 16.60 7.68
CA ASN A 89 -1.23 17.15 8.00
C ASN A 89 -1.60 17.02 9.48
N LYS A 90 -0.96 16.11 10.22
CA LYS A 90 -1.18 15.87 11.67
C LYS A 90 -2.66 15.83 12.06
N PRO A 91 -3.48 14.98 11.41
CA PRO A 91 -4.90 14.89 11.70
C PRO A 91 -5.13 14.50 13.17
N LYS A 92 -6.22 15.00 13.77
CA LYS A 92 -6.63 14.60 15.12
C LYS A 92 -7.06 13.15 15.16
N ASN A 93 -7.91 12.74 14.21
CA ASN A 93 -8.35 11.36 14.03
C ASN A 93 -8.01 10.91 12.60
N VAL A 94 -7.37 9.76 12.44
CA VAL A 94 -7.07 9.19 11.13
C VAL A 94 -7.44 7.72 11.08
N PHE A 95 -7.98 7.29 9.95
CA PHE A 95 -8.14 5.88 9.62
C PHE A 95 -7.30 5.57 8.39
N LEU A 96 -6.32 4.67 8.55
CA LEU A 96 -5.54 4.16 7.45
C LEU A 96 -6.24 2.91 6.86
N VAL A 97 -6.76 3.04 5.64
CA VAL A 97 -7.40 1.95 4.89
C VAL A 97 -6.32 1.06 4.27
N THR A 98 -5.70 0.27 5.13
CA THR A 98 -4.61 -0.66 4.81
C THR A 98 -4.52 -1.72 5.91
N GLU A 99 -3.47 -2.56 5.91
CA GLU A 99 -3.23 -3.54 6.96
C GLU A 99 -3.01 -2.86 8.32
N CYS A 100 -3.65 -3.37 9.38
CA CYS A 100 -3.78 -2.66 10.67
C CYS A 100 -2.45 -2.32 11.35
N SER A 101 -1.43 -3.18 11.26
CA SER A 101 -0.13 -2.91 11.92
C SER A 101 0.60 -1.70 11.34
N MET A 102 0.19 -1.26 10.15
CA MET A 102 0.67 -0.01 9.59
C MET A 102 0.33 1.18 10.49
N SER A 103 -0.89 1.23 11.04
CA SER A 103 -1.32 2.32 11.91
C SER A 103 -0.44 2.42 13.16
N ASP A 104 -0.03 1.29 13.72
CA ASP A 104 0.84 1.24 14.89
C ASP A 104 2.23 1.78 14.56
N ASN A 105 2.80 1.39 13.41
CA ASN A 105 4.09 1.90 12.95
C ASN A 105 4.07 3.43 12.76
N VAL A 106 3.00 3.97 12.17
CA VAL A 106 2.89 5.44 11.98
C VAL A 106 2.63 6.16 13.30
N GLN A 107 1.87 5.57 14.22
CA GLN A 107 1.56 6.18 15.49
C GLN A 107 2.79 6.38 16.38
N VAL A 108 3.78 5.47 16.33
CA VAL A 108 5.05 5.62 17.08
C VAL A 108 5.71 6.98 16.79
N GLU A 109 5.66 7.42 15.54
CA GLU A 109 6.23 8.71 15.12
C GLU A 109 5.23 9.88 15.20
N ASN A 110 3.94 9.61 15.44
CA ASN A 110 2.85 10.59 15.47
C ASN A 110 1.93 10.37 16.69
N PRO A 111 2.46 10.47 17.93
CA PRO A 111 1.74 10.06 19.14
C PRO A 111 0.51 10.92 19.46
N ALA A 112 0.44 12.15 18.93
CA ALA A 112 -0.68 13.07 19.14
C ALA A 112 -1.89 12.77 18.23
N THR A 113 -1.69 12.00 17.16
CA THR A 113 -2.75 11.59 16.24
C THR A 113 -3.43 10.33 16.79
N ASN A 114 -4.76 10.36 16.86
CA ASN A 114 -5.56 9.19 17.19
C ASN A 114 -5.81 8.34 15.93
N PHE A 115 -5.35 7.09 15.95
CA PHE A 115 -5.57 6.14 14.85
C PHE A 115 -6.81 5.28 15.13
N VAL A 116 -7.85 5.47 14.32
CA VAL A 116 -9.08 4.65 14.32
C VAL A 116 -8.79 3.34 13.59
N ARG A 117 -9.15 2.20 14.18
CA ARG A 117 -8.69 0.86 13.73
C ARG A 117 -9.80 -0.19 13.64
N PRO A 118 -10.62 -0.20 12.58
CA PRO A 118 -11.29 -1.43 12.17
C PRO A 118 -10.22 -2.40 11.63
N CYS A 119 -9.95 -3.47 12.36
CA CYS A 119 -8.78 -4.34 12.10
C CYS A 119 -9.00 -5.30 10.93
N ASN A 120 -8.28 -5.06 9.82
CA ASN A 120 -8.02 -6.07 8.78
C ASN A 120 -6.54 -6.47 8.84
N LEU A 121 -6.27 -7.77 9.05
CA LEU A 121 -4.92 -8.31 9.18
C LEU A 121 -4.60 -9.26 8.03
N CYS A 122 -3.39 -9.13 7.48
CA CYS A 122 -2.91 -10.09 6.50
C CYS A 122 -2.48 -11.38 7.20
N PRO A 123 -3.14 -12.54 6.94
CA PRO A 123 -2.81 -13.79 7.60
C PRO A 123 -1.39 -14.26 7.26
N HIS A 124 -0.85 -13.85 6.11
CA HIS A 124 0.51 -14.18 5.69
C HIS A 124 1.55 -13.35 6.44
N MET A 125 1.33 -12.05 6.65
CA MET A 125 2.24 -11.19 7.42
C MET A 125 2.33 -11.65 8.89
N LYS A 126 1.23 -12.09 9.49
CA LYS A 126 1.18 -12.57 10.89
C LYS A 126 1.83 -13.93 11.12
N LYS A 127 2.38 -14.56 10.08
CA LYS A 127 3.22 -15.76 10.24
C LYS A 127 4.56 -15.45 10.89
N ILE A 128 5.04 -14.21 10.77
CA ILE A 128 6.29 -13.73 11.39
C ILE A 128 6.00 -13.34 12.84
N GLN A 129 6.72 -13.95 13.77
CA GLN A 129 6.52 -13.80 15.22
C GLN A 129 7.87 -13.69 15.92
N LEU A 130 7.91 -13.03 17.09
CA LEU A 130 9.15 -12.81 17.83
C LEU A 130 9.95 -14.10 18.10
N PRO A 131 9.35 -15.23 18.55
CA PRO A 131 10.11 -16.47 18.73
C PRO A 131 10.75 -16.98 17.43
N LYS A 132 10.02 -16.91 16.30
CA LYS A 132 10.55 -17.33 14.99
C LYS A 132 11.69 -16.43 14.51
N ILE A 133 11.61 -15.12 14.79
CA ILE A 133 12.69 -14.19 14.46
C ILE A 133 13.93 -14.56 15.29
N TYR A 134 13.76 -14.78 16.60
CA TYR A 134 14.84 -15.23 17.47
C TYR A 134 15.47 -16.53 16.97
N ASP A 135 14.67 -17.55 16.69
CA ASP A 135 15.16 -18.84 16.20
C ASP A 135 15.88 -18.72 14.85
N CYS A 136 15.37 -17.86 13.96
CA CYS A 136 15.98 -17.59 12.66
C CYS A 136 17.37 -16.94 12.81
N LEU A 137 17.52 -16.01 13.76
CA LEU A 137 18.78 -15.30 14.02
C LEU A 137 19.79 -16.20 14.74
N VAL A 138 19.36 -16.95 15.75
CA VAL A 138 20.26 -17.82 16.54
C VAL A 138 20.79 -18.98 15.71
N ASN A 139 19.96 -19.55 14.85
CA ASN A 139 20.32 -20.73 14.07
C ASN A 139 20.73 -20.41 12.63
N GLU A 140 20.70 -19.14 12.22
CA GLU A 140 20.96 -18.68 10.84
C GLU A 140 20.15 -19.48 9.79
N THR A 141 18.87 -19.73 10.07
CA THR A 141 17.99 -20.56 9.24
C THR A 141 17.14 -19.73 8.29
N ASN A 142 16.42 -20.39 7.36
CA ASN A 142 15.54 -19.77 6.36
C ASN A 142 16.27 -18.93 5.30
N GLU A 143 17.49 -19.33 4.92
CA GLU A 143 18.17 -18.75 3.76
C GLU A 143 17.26 -18.81 2.52
N VAL A 144 17.08 -17.67 1.87
CA VAL A 144 16.26 -17.55 0.66
C VAL A 144 17.14 -17.86 -0.54
N LEU A 145 17.11 -19.12 -0.96
CA LEU A 145 17.82 -19.60 -2.15
C LEU A 145 16.97 -19.38 -3.41
N ILE A 146 17.56 -18.72 -4.41
CA ILE A 146 16.93 -18.45 -5.70
C ILE A 146 17.92 -18.83 -6.80
N ASP A 147 17.44 -19.48 -7.86
CA ASP A 147 18.29 -19.84 -9.01
C ASP A 147 18.95 -18.60 -9.63
N LYS A 148 20.25 -18.71 -9.91
CA LYS A 148 21.03 -17.62 -10.52
C LYS A 148 20.38 -17.10 -11.81
N SER A 149 19.81 -17.98 -12.63
CA SER A 149 19.14 -17.59 -13.88
C SER A 149 17.90 -16.72 -13.64
N ILE A 150 17.16 -16.94 -12.54
CA ILE A 150 16.03 -16.12 -12.13
C ILE A 150 16.53 -14.78 -11.58
N ILE A 151 17.56 -14.80 -10.73
CA ILE A 151 18.17 -13.58 -10.15
C ILE A 151 18.59 -12.61 -11.27
N GLU A 152 19.35 -13.08 -12.25
CA GLU A 152 19.85 -12.22 -13.34
C GLU A 152 18.70 -11.60 -14.16
N LYS A 153 17.64 -12.39 -14.45
CA LYS A 153 16.49 -11.90 -15.21
C LYS A 153 15.63 -10.93 -14.40
N ALA A 154 15.41 -11.21 -13.11
CA ALA A 154 14.59 -10.39 -12.22
C ALA A 154 15.29 -9.07 -11.82
N ARG A 155 16.63 -9.06 -11.79
CA ARG A 155 17.41 -7.85 -11.49
C ARG A 155 17.17 -6.74 -12.50
N LEU A 156 17.11 -7.07 -13.79
CA LEU A 156 16.97 -6.09 -14.87
C LEU A 156 15.75 -5.16 -14.74
N PRO A 157 14.49 -5.64 -14.57
CA PRO A 157 13.35 -4.76 -14.38
C PRO A 157 13.41 -3.96 -13.07
N ILE A 158 13.99 -4.52 -12.00
CA ILE A 158 14.15 -3.82 -10.71
C ILE A 158 15.12 -2.65 -10.86
N GLU A 159 16.27 -2.85 -11.49
CA GLU A 159 17.23 -1.77 -11.74
C GLU A 159 16.66 -0.68 -12.63
N ARG A 160 15.88 -1.06 -13.66
CA ARG A 160 15.16 -0.08 -14.51
C ARG A 160 14.16 0.74 -13.69
N MET A 161 13.39 0.09 -12.81
CA MET A 161 12.46 0.77 -11.90
C MET A 161 13.20 1.77 -10.99
N ILE A 162 14.34 1.37 -10.41
CA ILE A 162 15.15 2.25 -9.56
C ILE A 162 15.70 3.44 -10.34
N LYS A 163 16.21 3.21 -11.57
CA LYS A 163 16.74 4.27 -12.45
C LYS A 163 15.71 5.32 -12.86
N VAL A 164 14.43 4.93 -12.99
CA VAL A 164 13.34 5.90 -13.21
C VAL A 164 13.17 6.83 -12.00
N GLY A 165 13.41 6.31 -10.79
CA GLY A 165 13.31 7.07 -9.55
C GLY A 165 11.88 7.47 -9.19
N ARG A 166 11.74 8.14 -8.04
CA ARG A 166 10.52 8.88 -7.69
C ARG A 166 10.75 10.30 -8.16
N GLN A 167 10.09 10.72 -9.25
CA GLN A 167 10.00 12.15 -9.52
C GLN A 167 9.27 12.76 -8.33
N SER A 168 9.92 13.68 -7.62
CA SER A 168 9.29 14.48 -6.59
C SER A 168 8.21 15.33 -7.25
N SER A 169 6.98 14.85 -7.28
CA SER A 169 5.80 15.66 -7.50
C SER A 169 5.59 16.54 -6.26
N LEU A 170 6.52 17.47 -6.05
CA LEU A 170 6.37 18.68 -5.27
C LEU A 170 6.41 19.81 -6.30
N ALA A 171 5.24 20.05 -6.89
CA ALA A 171 4.89 21.32 -7.50
C ALA A 171 3.69 21.85 -6.70
#